data_AF-A0A314WAZ0-F1
#
_entry.id   AF-A0A314WAZ0-F1
#
_cell.length_a   1.000
_cell.length_b   1.000
_cell.length_c   1.000
_cell.angle_alpha   90.00
_cell.angle_beta   90.00
_cell.angle_gamma   90.00
#
_symmetry.space_group_name_H-M   'P 1'
#
loop_
_entity.id
_entity.type
_entity.pdbx_description
1 polymer ?
#
loop_
_entity_poly.entity_id
_entity_poly.type
_entity_poly.pdbx_seq_one_letter_code
_entity_poly.pdbx_strand_id
1 'polypeptide(L)'
;MDNKYFYKTLNLYEEEPYLTNSLSEMEAKGWQLVSREALKKSFSDKIILKCSFKKKKYKNWKSEFEISYHFLRIENGKKVIERNSIILEANSSDEASEIIYLEFNNVLGFKIDQVKKLWCH
;
A
#
# COMPACT_ATOMS: atom_id res chain seq x y z
N MET A 1 -21.84 -7.49 12.05
CA MET A 1 -20.39 -7.49 11.73
C MET A 1 -20.27 -7.21 10.24
N ASP A 2 -20.28 -5.95 9.81
CA ASP A 2 -20.71 -5.69 8.43
C ASP A 2 -19.68 -4.94 7.58
N ASN A 3 -19.23 -5.70 6.56
CA ASN A 3 -18.58 -5.41 5.28
C ASN A 3 -17.25 -4.61 5.26
N LYS A 4 -16.20 -5.36 4.91
CA LYS A 4 -14.75 -5.10 5.04
C LYS A 4 -14.06 -4.70 3.71
N TYR A 5 -14.81 -4.37 2.65
CA TYR A 5 -14.26 -4.22 1.30
C TYR A 5 -14.92 -3.08 0.50
N PHE A 6 -14.14 -2.35 -0.29
CA PHE A 6 -14.57 -1.60 -1.46
C PHE A 6 -14.74 -2.53 -2.64
N TYR A 7 -15.70 -2.25 -3.51
CA TYR A 7 -15.94 -3.01 -4.74
C TYR A 7 -15.90 -2.07 -5.94
N LYS A 8 -15.37 -2.56 -7.05
CA LYS A 8 -15.33 -1.83 -8.32
C LYS A 8 -15.45 -2.82 -9.48
N THR A 9 -16.09 -2.40 -10.56
CA THR A 9 -16.19 -3.19 -11.80
C THR A 9 -15.53 -2.45 -12.94
N LEU A 10 -14.83 -3.17 -13.81
CA LEU A 10 -14.21 -2.68 -15.04
C LEU A 10 -14.62 -3.57 -16.21
N ASN A 11 -14.76 -2.97 -17.39
CA ASN A 11 -14.90 -3.72 -18.63
C ASN A 11 -13.52 -3.78 -19.31
N LEU A 12 -12.96 -4.98 -19.44
CA LEU A 12 -11.63 -5.22 -20.00
C LEU A 12 -11.74 -6.01 -21.30
N TYR A 13 -10.84 -5.79 -22.25
CA TYR A 13 -10.72 -6.68 -23.40
C TYR A 13 -10.06 -7.99 -22.97
N GLU A 14 -10.55 -9.11 -23.48
CA GLU A 14 -9.95 -10.43 -23.23
C GLU A 14 -8.59 -10.62 -23.93
N GLU A 15 -8.34 -9.82 -24.97
CA GLU A 15 -7.14 -9.88 -25.79
C GLU A 15 -5.86 -9.61 -24.96
N GLU A 16 -4.88 -10.50 -25.08
CA GLU A 16 -3.56 -10.30 -24.48
C GLU A 16 -2.70 -9.36 -25.33
N PRO A 17 -1.82 -8.54 -24.72
CA PRO A 17 -1.49 -8.48 -23.29
C PRO A 17 -2.39 -7.52 -22.48
N TYR A 18 -3.44 -6.95 -23.10
CA TYR A 18 -4.26 -5.90 -22.48
C TYR A 18 -4.93 -6.38 -21.20
N LEU A 19 -5.42 -7.62 -21.20
CA LEU A 19 -6.03 -8.23 -20.03
C LEU A 19 -5.00 -8.38 -18.90
N THR A 20 -3.88 -9.04 -19.16
CA THR A 20 -2.84 -9.26 -18.14
C THR A 20 -2.33 -7.95 -17.56
N ASN A 21 -2.02 -6.95 -18.40
CA ASN A 21 -1.56 -5.64 -17.94
C ASN A 21 -2.57 -4.97 -17.00
N SER A 22 -3.86 -5.01 -17.35
CA SER A 22 -4.93 -4.42 -16.55
C SER A 22 -5.11 -5.14 -15.20
N LEU A 23 -4.97 -6.47 -15.18
CA LEU A 23 -5.06 -7.25 -13.95
C LEU A 23 -3.87 -6.97 -13.02
N SER A 24 -2.65 -6.93 -13.56
CA SER A 24 -1.43 -6.62 -12.80
C SER A 24 -1.48 -5.20 -12.22
N GLU A 25 -1.97 -4.21 -12.96
CA GLU A 25 -2.13 -2.84 -12.45
C GLU A 25 -3.14 -2.79 -11.28
N MET A 26 -4.23 -3.54 -11.38
CA MET A 26 -5.24 -3.62 -10.31
C MET A 26 -4.68 -4.28 -9.06
N GLU A 27 -3.92 -5.36 -9.21
CA GLU A 27 -3.24 -6.05 -8.11
C GLU A 27 -2.21 -5.14 -7.43
N ALA A 28 -1.39 -4.41 -8.20
CA ALA A 28 -0.43 -3.43 -7.67
C ALA A 28 -1.11 -2.33 -6.85
N LYS A 29 -2.37 -1.99 -7.16
CA LYS A 29 -3.19 -1.02 -6.40
C LYS A 29 -3.97 -1.67 -5.24
N GLY A 30 -3.73 -2.94 -4.94
CA GLY A 30 -4.37 -3.68 -3.86
C GLY A 30 -5.81 -4.12 -4.15
N TRP A 31 -6.20 -4.19 -5.43
CA TRP A 31 -7.49 -4.73 -5.85
C TRP A 31 -7.36 -6.20 -6.24
N GLN A 32 -8.20 -7.04 -5.65
CA GLN A 32 -8.29 -8.47 -5.95
C GLN A 32 -9.46 -8.73 -6.90
N LEU A 33 -9.21 -9.43 -8.00
CA LEU A 33 -10.27 -9.91 -8.89
C LEU A 33 -11.15 -10.92 -8.16
N VAL A 34 -12.47 -10.75 -8.25
CA VAL A 34 -13.45 -11.64 -7.60
C VAL A 34 -14.40 -12.30 -8.59
N SER A 35 -14.65 -11.67 -9.73
CA SER A 35 -15.48 -12.26 -10.78
C SER A 35 -15.06 -11.76 -12.15
N ARG A 36 -15.26 -12.59 -13.16
CA ARG A 36 -15.08 -12.29 -14.57
C ARG A 36 -16.27 -12.84 -15.33
N GLU A 37 -16.98 -11.98 -16.05
CA GLU A 37 -18.15 -12.36 -16.83
C GLU A 37 -17.99 -11.86 -18.27
N ALA A 38 -18.15 -12.73 -19.26
CA ALA A 38 -18.05 -12.34 -20.67
C ALA A 38 -19.31 -11.57 -21.10
N LEU A 39 -19.12 -10.34 -21.55
CA LEU A 39 -20.16 -9.55 -22.20
C LEU A 39 -20.15 -9.91 -23.70
N LYS A 40 -21.05 -10.79 -24.12
CA LYS A 40 -21.26 -11.03 -25.55
C LYS A 40 -21.86 -9.77 -26.19
N LYS A 41 -21.09 -9.08 -27.03
CA LYS A 41 -21.64 -8.11 -27.98
C LYS A 41 -21.83 -8.80 -29.32
N SER A 42 -23.05 -8.78 -29.83
CA SER A 42 -23.50 -9.51 -31.01
C SER A 42 -22.87 -9.11 -32.35
N PHE A 43 -21.89 -8.19 -32.37
CA PHE A 43 -21.37 -7.57 -33.60
C PHE A 43 -19.85 -7.31 -33.59
N SER A 44 -19.08 -7.90 -32.68
CA SER A 44 -17.62 -7.77 -32.67
C SER A 44 -16.96 -9.09 -32.27
N ASP A 45 -15.90 -9.47 -32.99
CA ASP A 45 -15.04 -10.61 -32.64
C ASP A 45 -14.26 -10.35 -31.32
N LYS A 46 -14.31 -9.12 -30.79
CA LYS A 46 -13.67 -8.75 -29.53
C LYS A 46 -14.55 -9.12 -28.35
N ILE A 47 -14.04 -10.02 -27.51
CA ILE A 47 -14.67 -10.39 -26.24
C ILE A 47 -14.33 -9.33 -25.19
N ILE A 48 -15.37 -8.73 -24.61
CA ILE A 48 -15.26 -7.80 -23.48
C ILE A 48 -15.66 -8.55 -22.21
N LEU A 49 -14.89 -8.37 -21.15
CA LEU A 49 -15.08 -9.00 -19.85
C LEU A 49 -15.49 -7.94 -18.83
N LYS A 50 -16.60 -8.19 -18.13
CA LYS A 50 -16.96 -7.47 -16.92
C LYS A 50 -16.21 -8.09 -15.74
N CYS A 51 -15.16 -7.44 -15.31
CA CYS A 51 -14.31 -7.86 -14.21
C CYS A 51 -14.70 -7.10 -12.93
N SER A 52 -15.13 -7.81 -11.89
CA SER A 52 -15.39 -7.22 -10.58
C SER A 52 -14.21 -7.45 -9.66
N PHE A 53 -13.86 -6.42 -8.92
CA PHE A 53 -12.74 -6.38 -8.00
C PHE A 53 -13.24 -6.00 -6.61
N LYS A 54 -12.56 -6.54 -5.60
CA LYS A 54 -12.68 -6.07 -4.21
C LYS A 54 -11.34 -5.55 -3.75
N LYS A 55 -11.35 -4.50 -2.93
CA LYS A 55 -10.19 -4.02 -2.19
C LYS A 55 -10.58 -3.94 -0.74
N LYS A 56 -9.75 -4.41 0.18
CA LYS A 56 -10.07 -4.33 1.61
C LYS A 56 -10.28 -2.86 1.98
N LYS A 57 -11.43 -2.54 2.57
CA LYS A 57 -11.66 -1.24 3.19
C LYS A 57 -10.84 -1.29 4.47
N TYR A 58 -9.75 -0.53 4.53
CA TYR A 58 -8.97 -0.36 5.76
C TYR A 58 -9.92 0.21 6.82
N LYS A 59 -10.47 -0.67 7.66
CA LYS A 59 -11.59 -0.32 8.53
C LYS A 59 -11.14 0.12 9.91
N ASN A 60 -9.89 -0.05 10.29
CA ASN A 60 -9.48 0.19 11.66
C ASN A 60 -8.07 0.75 11.69
N TRP A 61 -7.97 2.05 11.95
CA TRP A 61 -6.74 2.62 12.45
C TRP A 61 -6.50 2.06 13.87
N LYS A 62 -5.88 0.88 13.99
CA LYS A 62 -5.60 0.16 15.25
C LYS A 62 -4.23 -0.54 15.28
N SER A 63 -3.63 -0.75 14.12
CA SER A 63 -2.31 -1.35 13.91
C SER A 63 -1.25 -0.30 13.57
N GLU A 64 -1.58 0.99 13.60
CA GLU A 64 -0.62 2.03 13.27
C GLU A 64 0.36 2.31 14.40
N PHE A 65 1.60 2.49 13.98
CA PHE A 65 2.69 3.00 14.78
C PHE A 65 3.15 4.33 14.20
N GLU A 66 3.32 5.31 15.08
CA GLU A 66 4.07 6.51 14.81
C GLU A 66 5.53 6.26 15.15
N ILE A 67 6.41 6.49 14.17
CA ILE A 67 7.85 6.33 14.31
C ILE A 67 8.47 7.69 14.17
N SER A 68 9.11 8.14 15.25
CA SER A 68 9.96 9.32 15.25
C SER A 68 11.40 8.90 15.00
N TYR A 69 12.09 9.61 14.12
CA TYR A 69 13.47 9.33 13.74
C TYR A 69 14.19 10.61 13.38
N HIS A 70 15.52 10.55 13.30
CA HIS A 70 16.31 11.68 12.83
C HIS A 70 17.45 11.25 11.91
N PHE A 71 17.91 12.25 11.14
CA PHE A 71 19.18 12.20 10.43
C PHE A 71 20.16 13.18 11.05
N LEU A 72 21.36 12.70 11.31
CA LEU A 72 22.49 13.54 11.67
C LEU A 72 23.22 13.98 10.39
N ARG A 73 23.27 15.29 10.16
CA ARG A 73 23.99 15.89 9.04
C ARG A 73 25.06 16.85 9.52
N ILE A 74 26.07 17.08 8.70
CA ILE A 74 27.07 18.13 8.92
C ILE A 74 26.83 19.21 7.89
N GLU A 75 26.41 20.39 8.34
CA GLU A 75 26.19 21.56 7.49
C GLU A 75 27.09 22.69 7.99
N ASN A 76 27.92 23.24 7.11
CA ASN A 76 28.88 24.30 7.44
C ASN A 76 29.77 23.98 8.66
N GLY A 77 30.22 22.72 8.77
CA GLY A 77 31.03 22.23 9.88
C GLY A 77 30.28 22.08 11.22
N LYS A 78 28.95 22.30 11.24
CA LYS A 78 28.11 22.12 12.42
C LYS A 78 27.26 20.86 12.30
N LYS A 79 27.08 20.17 13.42
CA LYS A 79 26.15 19.06 13.51
C LYS A 79 24.72 19.59 13.54
N VAL A 80 23.93 19.15 12.57
CA VAL A 80 22.49 19.44 12.45
C VAL A 80 21.72 18.14 12.62
N ILE A 81 20.65 18.17 13.41
CA ILE A 81 19.76 17.02 13.64
C ILE A 81 18.41 17.34 13.00
N GLU A 82 18.10 16.65 11.92
CA GLU A 82 16.83 16.75 11.22
C GLU A 82 15.87 15.69 11.77
N ARG A 83 14.83 16.11 12.49
CA ARG A 83 13.83 15.21 13.10
C ARG A 83 12.62 15.07 12.19
N ASN A 84 12.17 13.83 12.05
CA ASN A 84 11.05 13.44 11.20
C ASN A 84 10.13 12.47 11.94
N SER A 85 8.88 12.35 11.48
CA SER A 85 7.97 11.30 11.92
C SER A 85 7.19 10.72 10.76
N ILE A 86 6.84 9.44 10.88
CA ILE A 86 6.02 8.71 9.91
C ILE A 86 5.02 7.83 10.63
N ILE A 87 3.82 7.73 10.07
CA ILE A 87 2.78 6.82 10.54
C ILE A 87 2.67 5.69 9.53
N LEU A 88 2.79 4.45 10.00
CA LEU A 88 2.65 3.26 9.16
C LEU A 88 1.86 2.17 9.89
N GLU A 89 1.33 1.23 9.11
CA GLU A 89 0.65 0.04 9.63
C GLU A 89 1.66 -1.10 9.81
N ALA A 90 1.67 -1.72 11.00
CA ALA A 90 2.47 -2.91 11.29
C ALA A 90 1.76 -3.82 12.31
N ASN A 91 2.11 -5.10 12.35
CA ASN A 91 1.54 -6.05 13.32
C ASN A 91 2.19 -5.93 14.70
N SER A 92 3.41 -5.40 14.78
CA SER A 92 4.15 -5.16 16.02
C SER A 92 5.05 -3.92 15.92
N SER A 93 5.55 -3.45 17.07
CA SER A 93 6.58 -2.40 17.12
C SER A 93 7.87 -2.81 16.42
N ASP A 94 8.19 -4.09 16.44
CA ASP A 94 9.44 -4.62 15.86
C ASP A 94 9.35 -4.60 14.34
N GLU A 95 8.22 -5.06 13.78
CA GLU A 95 7.95 -4.95 12.34
C GLU A 95 7.93 -3.49 11.89
N ALA A 96 7.32 -2.60 12.69
CA ALA A 96 7.30 -1.17 12.40
C ALA A 96 8.74 -0.59 12.32
N SER A 97 9.58 -0.98 13.27
CA SER A 97 10.99 -0.58 13.32
C SER A 97 11.78 -1.15 12.15
N GLU A 98 11.55 -2.41 11.79
CA GLU A 98 12.22 -3.10 10.70
C GLU A 98 11.91 -2.44 9.35
N ILE A 99 10.65 -2.07 9.10
CA ILE A 99 10.25 -1.35 7.88
C ILE A 99 11.05 -0.06 7.72
N ILE A 100 11.10 0.78 8.76
CA ILE A 100 11.83 2.05 8.71
C ILE A 100 13.34 1.84 8.65
N TYR A 101 13.85 0.81 9.35
CA TYR A 101 15.27 0.49 9.28
C TYR A 101 15.66 0.04 7.87
N LEU A 102 14.88 -0.81 7.21
CA LEU A 102 15.16 -1.25 5.84
C LEU A 102 15.10 -0.09 4.84
N GLU A 103 14.20 0.87 5.04
CA GLU A 103 14.07 2.05 4.19
C GLU A 103 15.28 3.00 4.31
N PHE A 104 15.82 3.20 5.52
CA PHE A 104 16.80 4.26 5.79
C PHE A 104 18.16 3.79 6.33
N ASN A 105 18.44 2.49 6.44
CA ASN A 105 19.71 1.99 6.98
C ASN A 105 20.94 2.44 6.20
N ASN A 106 20.78 2.79 4.92
CA ASN A 106 21.83 3.30 4.04
C ASN A 106 22.04 4.81 4.18
N VAL A 107 21.18 5.51 4.93
CA VAL A 107 21.28 6.94 5.15
C VAL A 107 22.19 7.22 6.34
N LEU A 108 23.30 7.92 6.09
CA LEU A 108 24.27 8.27 7.13
C LEU A 108 23.60 9.09 8.24
N GLY A 109 23.86 8.70 9.49
CA GLY A 109 23.35 9.41 10.66
C GLY A 109 21.88 9.17 10.95
N PHE A 110 21.24 8.22 10.26
CA PHE A 110 19.89 7.78 10.57
C PHE A 110 19.82 7.11 11.96
N LYS A 111 18.77 7.43 12.71
CA LYS A 111 18.44 6.76 13.96
C LYS A 111 16.95 6.85 14.26
N ILE A 112 16.37 5.73 14.70
CA ILE A 112 15.02 5.70 15.28
C ILE A 112 15.08 6.23 16.71
N ASP A 113 14.23 7.20 17.02
CA ASP A 113 14.11 7.79 18.36
C ASP A 113 13.02 7.12 19.18
N GLN A 114 11.86 6.91 18.57
CA GLN A 114 10.69 6.37 19.26
C GLN A 114 9.79 5.63 18.29
N VAL A 115 9.24 4.51 18.76
CA VAL A 115 8.14 3.80 18.11
C VAL A 115 6.96 3.77 19.08
N LYS A 116 5.85 4.36 18.67
CA LYS A 116 4.66 4.53 19.50
C LYS A 116 3.45 3.94 18.80
N LYS A 117 2.78 3.00 19.47
CA LYS A 117 1.46 2.56 19.01
C LYS A 117 0.48 3.72 19.16
N LEU A 118 -0.17 4.11 18.06
CA LEU A 118 -1.08 5.27 18.07
C LEU A 118 -2.39 4.96 18.78
N TRP A 119 -2.81 3.71 18.72
CA TRP A 119 -4.10 3.27 19.23
C TRP A 119 -3.89 2.26 20.33
N CYS A 120 -3.94 2.75 21.56
CA CYS A 120 -4.04 1.93 22.76
C CYS A 120 -5.52 1.86 23.15
N HIS A 121 -6.06 0.65 23.25
CA HIS A 121 -7.29 0.40 23.99
C HIS A 121 -6.91 -0.11 25.38
#